data_AF-A0A653ERY5-F1
#
_entry.id   AF-A0A653ERY5-F1
#
_cell.length_a   1.000
_cell.length_b   1.000
_cell.length_c   1.000
_cell.angle_alpha   90.00
_cell.angle_beta   90.00
_cell.angle_gamma   90.00
#
_symmetry.space_group_name_H-M   'P 1'
#
loop_
_entity.id
_entity.type
_entity.pdbx_description
1 polymer ?
#
loop_
_entity_poly.entity_id
_entity_poly.type
_entity_poly.pdbx_seq_one_letter_code
_entity_poly.pdbx_strand_id
1 'polypeptide(L)' 'MAHRLRTPEGHAIYKQRSHIAETPFAHAKHNLGFRRFTSRGIDRAAAEFSFHALVHNLMKAITAGALTHAFS' A
#
# COMPACT_ATOMS: atom_id res chain seq x y z
N MET A 1 -6.65 -11.60 12.21
CA MET A 1 -5.58 -11.99 11.26
C MET A 1 -4.58 -12.98 11.86
N ALA A 2 -4.03 -12.71 13.05
CA ALA A 2 -2.98 -13.54 13.68
C ALA A 2 -3.30 -15.04 13.80
N HIS A 3 -4.54 -15.41 14.16
CA HIS A 3 -4.93 -16.83 14.27
C HIS A 3 -4.91 -17.57 12.92
N ARG A 4 -5.30 -16.90 11.82
CA ARG A 4 -5.33 -17.50 10.46
C ARG A 4 -3.92 -17.65 9.88
N LEU A 5 -2.98 -16.80 10.27
CA LEU A 5 -1.58 -16.84 9.81
C LEU A 5 -0.73 -17.92 10.50
N ARG A 6 -1.24 -18.51 11.60
CA ARG A 6 -0.57 -19.54 12.38
C ARG A 6 -0.81 -20.96 11.86
N THR A 7 -1.77 -21.17 10.96
CA THR A 7 -1.95 -22.48 10.32
C THR A 7 -0.98 -22.64 9.15
N PRO A 8 -0.52 -23.86 8.85
CA PRO A 8 0.36 -24.11 7.70
C PRO A 8 -0.21 -23.56 6.38
N GLU A 9 -1.52 -23.68 6.18
CA GLU A 9 -2.23 -23.22 4.98
C GLU A 9 -2.26 -21.70 4.90
N GLY A 10 -2.57 -21.03 6.01
CA GLY A 10 -2.57 -19.58 6.08
C GLY A 10 -1.18 -19.00 5.90
N HIS A 11 -0.15 -19.69 6.39
CA HIS A 11 1.25 -19.32 6.17
C HIS A 11 1.65 -19.46 4.70
N ALA A 12 1.26 -20.55 4.04
CA ALA A 12 1.52 -20.78 2.62
C ALA A 12 0.86 -19.73 1.72
N ILE A 13 -0.41 -19.39 1.99
CA ILE A 13 -1.14 -18.33 1.28
C ILE A 13 -0.52 -16.95 1.57
N TYR A 14 -0.13 -16.67 2.80
CA TYR A 14 0.49 -15.40 3.16
C TYR A 14 1.84 -15.22 2.49
N LYS A 15 2.64 -16.29 2.34
CA LYS A 15 3.92 -16.25 1.61
C LYS A 15 3.74 -15.79 0.17
N GLN A 16 2.61 -16.12 -0.46
CA GLN A 16 2.29 -15.62 -1.79
C GLN A 16 2.02 -14.11 -1.80
N ARG A 17 1.70 -13.45 -0.69
CA ARG A 17 1.43 -12.00 -0.69
C ARG A 17 2.68 -11.12 -0.70
N SER A 18 3.86 -11.70 -0.56
CA SER A 18 5.12 -10.95 -0.56
C SER A 18 5.32 -10.12 -1.83
N HIS A 19 5.07 -10.70 -3.01
CA HIS A 19 5.20 -9.99 -4.30
C HIS A 19 4.17 -8.86 -4.44
N ILE A 20 2.96 -9.05 -3.89
CA ILE A 20 1.91 -8.04 -3.88
C ILE A 20 2.31 -6.86 -3.00
N ALA A 21 2.99 -7.13 -1.87
CA ALA A 21 3.47 -6.10 -0.98
C ALA A 21 4.70 -5.35 -1.53
N GLU A 22 5.56 -6.01 -2.31
CA GLU A 22 6.75 -5.40 -2.89
C GLU A 22 6.41 -4.29 -3.91
N THR A 23 5.41 -4.54 -4.74
CA THR A 23 4.98 -3.62 -5.81
C THR A 23 4.66 -2.20 -5.32
N PRO A 24 3.81 -1.97 -4.29
CA PRO A 24 3.54 -0.63 -3.79
C PRO A 24 4.77 0.03 -3.15
N PHE A 25 5.67 -0.73 -2.51
CA PHE A 25 6.92 -0.16 -1.99
C PHE A 25 7.90 0.24 -3.11
N ALA A 26 7.99 -0.56 -4.17
CA ALA A 26 8.77 -0.22 -5.35
C ALA A 26 8.20 1.03 -6.03
N HIS A 27 6.87 1.09 -6.20
CA HIS A 27 6.18 2.25 -6.76
C HIS A 27 6.41 3.52 -5.92
N ALA A 28 6.27 3.42 -4.60
CA ALA A 28 6.54 4.51 -3.66
C ALA A 28 7.94 5.10 -3.87
N LYS A 29 8.96 4.23 -3.94
CA LYS A 29 10.36 4.63 -4.04
C LYS A 29 10.75 5.12 -5.43
N HIS A 30 10.41 4.37 -6.47
CA HIS A 30 10.94 4.58 -7.83
C HIS A 30 10.08 5.51 -8.67
N ASN A 31 8.76 5.52 -8.47
CA ASN A 31 7.85 6.32 -9.29
C ASN A 31 7.34 7.56 -8.56
N LEU A 32 7.11 7.46 -7.25
CA LEU A 32 6.60 8.57 -6.43
C LEU A 32 7.68 9.32 -5.65
N GLY A 33 8.95 8.89 -5.73
CA GLY A 33 10.08 9.57 -5.08
C GLY A 33 10.06 9.52 -3.54
N PHE A 34 9.22 8.71 -2.92
CA PHE A 34 9.12 8.57 -1.46
C PHE A 34 10.32 7.78 -0.91
N ARG A 35 11.42 8.49 -0.63
CA ARG A 35 12.70 7.92 -0.18
C ARG A 35 13.05 8.22 1.27
N ARG A 36 12.48 9.29 1.82
CA ARG A 36 12.73 9.76 3.19
C ARG A 36 11.49 10.42 3.76
N PHE A 37 11.34 10.33 5.08
CA PHE A 37 10.39 11.16 5.80
C PHE A 37 10.91 12.58 5.90
N THR A 38 10.00 13.54 5.82
CA THR A 38 10.31 14.98 5.91
C THR A 38 10.37 15.45 7.36
N SER A 39 9.59 14.84 8.24
CA SER A 39 9.55 15.15 9.66
C SER A 39 10.18 14.06 10.54
N ARG A 40 10.59 14.48 11.75
CA ARG A 40 11.01 13.58 12.84
C ARG A 40 9.84 13.23 13.76
N GLY A 41 9.93 12.05 14.38
CA GLY A 41 8.94 11.50 15.30
C GLY A 41 8.05 10.45 14.64
N ILE A 42 7.73 9.38 15.40
CA ILE A 42 6.96 8.23 14.90
C ILE A 42 5.58 8.67 14.40
N ASP A 43 4.89 9.51 15.16
CA ASP A 43 3.53 9.95 14.81
C ASP A 43 3.49 10.70 13.47
N ARG A 44 4.48 11.56 13.23
CA ARG A 44 4.56 12.33 11.98
C ARG A 44 4.98 11.45 10.81
N ALA A 45 5.94 10.53 11.01
CA ALA A 45 6.29 9.55 9.99
C ALA A 45 5.11 8.64 9.62
N ALA A 46 4.30 8.24 10.62
CA ALA A 46 3.09 7.45 10.39
C ALA A 46 2.04 8.24 9.60
N ALA A 47 1.85 9.53 9.91
CA ALA A 47 0.96 10.40 9.16
C ALA A 47 1.42 10.57 7.69
N GLU A 48 2.71 10.83 7.46
CA GLU A 48 3.29 10.93 6.11
C GLU A 48 3.09 9.64 5.30
N PHE A 49 3.35 8.48 5.91
CA PHE A 49 3.17 7.20 5.25
C PHE A 49 1.69 6.91 4.96
N SER A 50 0.79 7.27 5.88
CA SER A 50 -0.66 7.11 5.70
C SER A 50 -1.19 7.99 4.57
N PHE A 51 -0.71 9.23 4.48
CA PHE A 51 -1.03 10.14 3.38
C PHE A 51 -0.52 9.60 2.04
N HIS A 52 0.72 9.11 2.00
CA HIS A 52 1.28 8.46 0.82
C HIS A 52 0.43 7.27 0.36
N ALA A 53 0.07 6.37 1.28
CA ALA A 53 -0.75 5.19 0.99
C ALA A 53 -2.15 5.58 0.50
N LEU A 54 -2.77 6.62 1.08
CA LEU A 54 -4.06 7.15 0.64
C LEU A 54 -3.97 7.61 -0.82
N VAL A 55 -3.01 8.47 -1.16
CA VAL A 55 -2.82 8.97 -2.53
C VAL A 55 -2.57 7.82 -3.51
N HIS A 56 -1.73 6.85 -3.14
CA HIS A 56 -1.49 5.66 -3.96
C HIS A 56 -2.79 4.88 -4.26
N ASN A 57 -3.62 4.66 -3.23
CA ASN A 57 -4.89 3.95 -3.37
C ASN A 57 -5.90 4.72 -4.22
N LEU A 58 -6.00 6.04 -4.03
CA LEU A 58 -6.86 6.90 -4.84
C LEU A 58 -6.47 6.85 -6.32
N MET A 59 -5.18 7.00 -6.62
CA MET A 59 -4.68 6.90 -8.00
C MET A 59 -5.02 5.54 -8.62
N LYS A 60 -4.82 4.45 -7.88
CA LYS A 60 -5.21 3.12 -8.37
C LYS A 60 -6.72 3.00 -8.63
N ALA A 61 -7.54 3.49 -7.73
CA ALA A 61 -9.00 3.38 -7.83
C ALA A 61 -9.56 4.23 -8.98
N ILE A 62 -9.00 5.41 -9.21
CA ILE A 62 -9.32 6.27 -10.37
C ILE A 62 -8.89 5.59 -11.67
N THR A 63 -7.61 5.19 -11.79
CA THR A 63 -7.07 4.58 -13.02
C THR A 63 -7.72 3.23 -13.35
N ALA A 64 -8.14 2.46 -12.35
CA ALA A 64 -8.87 1.21 -12.56
C ALA A 64 -10.36 1.43 -12.91
N GLY A 65 -10.83 2.68 -12.98
CA GLY A 65 -12.23 3.00 -13.27
C GLY A 65 -13.18 2.79 -12.07
N ALA A 66 -12.70 2.31 -10.92
CA ALA A 66 -13.52 2.03 -9.74
C ALA A 66 -14.13 3.29 -9.09
N LEU A 67 -13.51 4.46 -9.32
CA LEU A 67 -14.02 5.77 -8.90
C LEU A 67 -14.37 6.69 -10.07
N THR A 68 -14.36 6.18 -11.31
CA THR A 68 -14.75 6.97 -12.48
C THR A 68 -16.23 6.76 -12.74
N HIS A 69 -17.02 7.83 -12.69
CA HIS A 69 -18.43 7.76 -13.06
C HIS A 69 -18.54 7.70 -14.58
N ALA A 70 -19.19 6.67 -15.12
CA ALA A 70 -19.64 6.70 -16.50
C ALA A 70 -20.69 7.82 -16.61
N PHE A 71 -20.41 8.83 -17.43
CA PHE A 71 -21.45 9.77 -17.83
C PHE A 71 -22.37 9.04 -18.80
N SER A 72 -23.63 8.88 -18.40
CA SER A 72 -24.73 8.40 -19.23
C SER A 72 -25.11 9.41 -20.32
#